data_AF-A0A4R0P7V9-F1
#
_entry.id   AF-A0A4R0P7V9-F1
#
_cell.length_a   1.000
_cell.length_b   1.000
_cell.length_c   1.000
_cell.angle_alpha   90.00
_cell.angle_beta   90.00
_cell.angle_gamma   90.00
#
_symmetry.space_group_name_H-M   'P 1'
#
loop_
_entity.id
_entity.type
_entity.pdbx_description
1 polymer ?
#
loop_
_entity_poly.entity_id
_entity_poly.type
_entity_poly.pdbx_seq_one_letter_code
_entity_poly.pdbx_strand_id
1 'polypeptide(L)'
;MESSFMSALFGFVSIIPSIIVFIASCYYISKNVKPDSILLIIGSGLSLLLTIFYSFLMPYFMRSWAISVNDTSSYYTIAGIISFIAGICFAIGLFMLINTTVNTNKGLSNQFPQNFK
;
A
#
# COMPACT_ATOMS: atom_id res chain seq x y z
N MET A 1 -29.48 13.29 -4.93
CA MET A 1 -28.44 13.06 -5.96
C MET A 1 -27.10 13.69 -5.58
N GLU A 2 -27.06 14.92 -5.05
CA GLU A 2 -25.80 15.54 -4.57
C GLU A 2 -25.08 14.73 -3.48
N SER A 3 -25.81 14.14 -2.54
CA SER A 3 -25.23 13.33 -1.47
C SER A 3 -24.50 12.08 -1.97
N SER A 4 -24.96 11.47 -3.06
CA SER A 4 -24.31 10.30 -3.66
C SER A 4 -23.02 10.67 -4.40
N PHE A 5 -22.97 11.86 -5.00
CA PHE A 5 -21.80 12.36 -5.72
C PHE A 5 -20.68 12.80 -4.76
N MET A 6 -21.05 13.49 -3.67
CA MET A 6 -20.13 13.82 -2.58
C MET A 6 -19.52 12.55 -1.94
N SER A 7 -20.33 11.53 -1.65
CA SER A 7 -19.83 10.26 -1.13
C SER A 7 -18.92 9.52 -2.10
N ALA A 8 -19.21 9.57 -3.41
CA ALA A 8 -18.33 8.99 -4.42
C ALA A 8 -16.97 9.73 -4.48
N LEU A 9 -16.98 11.07 -4.47
CA LEU A 9 -15.77 11.89 -4.43
C LEU A 9 -14.91 11.60 -3.20
N PHE A 10 -15.51 11.50 -2.02
CA PHE A 10 -14.81 11.12 -0.79
C PHE A 10 -14.22 9.70 -0.86
N GLY A 11 -14.93 8.75 -1.49
CA GLY A 11 -14.41 7.41 -1.76
C GLY A 11 -13.16 7.42 -2.63
N PHE A 12 -13.13 8.26 -3.68
CA PHE A 12 -11.96 8.42 -4.54
C PHE A 12 -10.78 9.07 -3.81
N VAL A 13 -11.03 10.10 -2.98
CA VAL A 13 -9.99 10.74 -2.16
C VAL A 13 -9.28 9.74 -1.25
N SER A 14 -9.99 8.77 -0.69
CA SER A 14 -9.38 7.74 0.17
C SER A 14 -8.61 6.66 -0.60
N ILE A 15 -8.87 6.47 -1.90
CA ILE A 15 -8.25 5.42 -2.73
C ILE A 15 -6.98 5.94 -3.43
N ILE A 16 -6.96 7.23 -3.79
CA ILE A 16 -5.83 7.88 -4.49
C ILE A 16 -4.47 7.62 -3.79
N PRO A 17 -4.32 7.76 -2.46
CA PRO A 17 -3.05 7.51 -1.77
C PRO A 17 -2.56 6.07 -1.94
N SER A 18 -3.45 5.09 -1.76
CA SER A 18 -3.12 3.66 -1.90
C SER A 18 -2.70 3.32 -3.33
N ILE A 19 -3.35 3.92 -4.34
CA ILE A 19 -2.97 3.76 -5.76
C ILE A 19 -1.58 4.35 -6.03
N ILE A 20 -1.29 5.56 -5.55
CA ILE A 20 0.02 6.21 -5.76
C ILE A 20 1.14 5.37 -5.13
N VAL A 21 0.94 4.89 -3.91
CA VAL A 21 1.91 4.04 -3.19
C VAL A 21 2.13 2.72 -3.92
N PHE A 22 1.08 2.12 -4.47
CA PHE A 22 1.19 0.89 -5.26
C PHE A 22 1.96 1.11 -6.56
N ILE A 23 1.67 2.19 -7.30
CA ILE A 23 2.39 2.53 -8.54
C ILE A 23 3.87 2.80 -8.24
N ALA A 24 4.18 3.52 -7.16
CA ALA A 24 5.56 3.76 -6.74
C ALA A 24 6.29 2.44 -6.41
N SER A 25 5.61 1.51 -5.73
CA SER A 25 6.14 0.17 -5.42
C SER A 25 6.38 -0.67 -6.69
N CYS A 26 5.44 -0.63 -7.65
CA CYS A 26 5.56 -1.28 -8.96
C CYS A 26 6.72 -0.70 -9.79
N TYR A 27 6.90 0.62 -9.77
CA TYR A 27 8.02 1.26 -10.45
C TYR A 27 9.36 0.84 -9.81
N TYR A 28 9.40 0.74 -8.48
CA TYR A 28 10.60 0.36 -7.74
C TYR A 28 11.04 -1.08 -8.04
N ILE A 29 10.13 -2.06 -8.04
CA ILE A 29 10.48 -3.45 -8.38
C ILE A 29 10.98 -3.58 -9.82
N SER A 30 10.39 -2.83 -10.75
CA SER A 30 10.73 -2.92 -12.18
C SER A 30 12.15 -2.45 -12.46
N LYS A 31 12.74 -1.64 -11.57
CA LYS A 31 14.08 -1.10 -11.72
C LYS A 31 15.14 -1.91 -10.97
N ASN A 32 14.78 -2.53 -9.83
CA ASN A 32 15.67 -3.39 -9.06
C ASN A 32 14.87 -4.50 -8.34
N VAL A 33 15.13 -5.76 -8.69
CA VAL A 33 14.52 -6.93 -8.04
C VAL A 33 15.34 -7.27 -6.79
N LYS A 34 15.07 -6.54 -5.70
CA LYS A 34 15.63 -6.80 -4.36
C LYS A 34 14.54 -7.39 -3.46
N PRO A 35 14.90 -8.14 -2.41
CA PRO A 35 13.94 -8.65 -1.43
C PRO A 35 13.07 -7.53 -0.85
N ASP A 36 13.65 -6.34 -0.63
CA ASP A 36 12.98 -5.11 -0.17
C ASP A 36 11.79 -4.72 -1.07
N SER A 37 11.95 -4.84 -2.39
CA SER A 37 10.94 -4.49 -3.40
C SER A 37 9.74 -5.44 -3.37
N ILE A 38 9.98 -6.72 -3.06
CA ILE A 38 8.94 -7.76 -3.02
C ILE A 38 8.04 -7.54 -1.79
N LEU A 39 8.62 -7.23 -0.62
CA LEU A 39 7.84 -6.88 0.57
C LEU A 39 7.00 -5.61 0.36
N LEU A 40 7.55 -4.59 -0.31
CA LEU A 40 6.83 -3.35 -0.63
C LEU A 40 5.62 -3.58 -1.55
N ILE A 41 5.76 -4.44 -2.57
CA ILE A 41 4.66 -4.77 -3.47
C ILE A 41 3.58 -5.58 -2.79
N ILE A 42 3.95 -6.56 -1.96
CA ILE A 42 2.98 -7.39 -1.26
C ILE A 42 2.21 -6.53 -0.25
N GLY A 43 2.90 -5.69 0.51
CA GLY A 43 2.30 -4.79 1.49
C GLY A 43 1.38 -3.72 0.86
N SER A 44 1.85 -3.05 -0.19
CA SER A 44 1.03 -2.05 -0.92
C SER A 44 -0.11 -2.68 -1.72
N GLY A 45 0.10 -3.88 -2.28
CA GLY A 45 -0.92 -4.65 -2.98
C GLY A 45 -2.05 -5.09 -2.06
N LEU A 46 -1.73 -5.63 -0.88
CA LEU A 46 -2.75 -5.95 0.13
C LEU A 46 -3.50 -4.69 0.59
N SER A 47 -2.78 -3.59 0.85
CA SER A 47 -3.39 -2.33 1.30
C SER A 47 -4.37 -1.76 0.26
N LEU A 48 -4.02 -1.82 -1.02
CA LEU A 48 -4.89 -1.41 -2.12
C LEU A 48 -6.11 -2.34 -2.26
N LEU A 49 -5.91 -3.65 -2.18
CA LEU A 49 -6.99 -4.65 -2.19
C LEU A 49 -7.99 -4.40 -1.05
N LEU A 50 -7.50 -4.14 0.16
CA LEU A 50 -8.31 -3.82 1.34
C LEU A 50 -9.07 -2.50 1.19
N THR A 51 -8.43 -1.48 0.61
CA THR A 51 -9.10 -0.19 0.34
C THR A 51 -10.26 -0.38 -0.64
N ILE A 52 -10.09 -1.20 -1.68
CA ILE A 52 -11.16 -1.57 -2.62
C ILE A 52 -12.23 -2.40 -1.91
N PHE A 53 -11.84 -3.33 -1.04
CA PHE A 53 -12.77 -4.17 -0.29
C PHE A 53 -13.69 -3.32 0.59
N TYR A 54 -13.13 -2.34 1.32
CA TYR A 54 -13.92 -1.46 2.18
C TYR A 54 -14.76 -0.45 1.43
N SER A 55 -14.20 0.22 0.40
CA SER A 55 -14.93 1.28 -0.32
C SER A 55 -15.95 0.75 -1.33
N PHE A 56 -15.74 -0.43 -1.92
CA PHE A 56 -16.57 -0.94 -3.00
C PHE A 56 -17.30 -2.23 -2.65
N LEU A 57 -16.60 -3.21 -2.08
CA LEU A 57 -17.18 -4.53 -1.86
C LEU A 57 -18.16 -4.54 -0.68
N MET A 58 -17.82 -3.86 0.42
CA MET A 58 -18.66 -3.77 1.61
C MET A 58 -20.03 -3.11 1.37
N PRO A 59 -20.11 -1.91 0.75
CA PRO A 59 -21.41 -1.31 0.44
C PRO A 59 -22.22 -2.14 -0.58
N TYR A 60 -21.56 -2.90 -1.46
CA TYR A 60 -22.23 -3.80 -2.39
C TYR A 60 -22.85 -5.02 -1.68
N PHE A 61 -22.13 -5.64 -0.73
CA PHE A 61 -22.64 -6.76 0.07
C PHE A 61 -23.77 -6.31 1.01
N MET A 62 -23.64 -5.15 1.67
CA MET A 62 -24.71 -4.63 2.53
C MET A 62 -25.99 -4.32 1.74
N ARG A 63 -25.86 -3.87 0.49
CA ARG A 63 -27.00 -3.53 -0.37
C ARG A 63 -27.69 -4.75 -0.99
N SER A 64 -26.98 -5.85 -1.20
CA SER A 64 -27.51 -7.06 -1.86
C SER A 64 -27.98 -8.15 -0.90
N TRP A 65 -27.37 -8.27 0.29
CA TRP A 65 -27.61 -9.40 1.20
C TRP A 65 -28.26 -9.03 2.55
N ALA A 66 -28.57 -7.75 2.80
CA ALA A 66 -29.16 -7.29 4.07
C ALA A 66 -28.48 -7.91 5.31
N ILE A 67 -27.14 -7.99 5.26
CA ILE A 67 -26.32 -8.68 6.25
C ILE A 67 -26.46 -7.98 7.60
N SER A 68 -26.70 -8.76 8.65
CA SER A 68 -26.78 -8.26 10.03
C SER A 68 -25.51 -7.49 10.39
N VAL A 69 -25.68 -6.41 11.15
CA VAL A 69 -24.58 -5.56 11.64
C VAL A 69 -23.52 -6.38 12.39
N ASN A 70 -23.95 -7.48 13.02
CA ASN A 70 -23.07 -8.37 13.79
C ASN A 70 -22.12 -9.18 12.88
N ASP A 71 -22.62 -9.70 11.76
CA ASP A 71 -21.81 -10.43 10.78
C ASP A 71 -20.83 -9.50 10.07
N THR A 72 -21.30 -8.28 9.77
CA THR A 72 -20.49 -7.23 9.15
C THR A 72 -19.26 -6.88 10.01
N SER A 73 -19.43 -6.81 11.34
CA SER A 73 -18.33 -6.51 12.29
C SER A 73 -17.22 -7.58 12.29
N SER A 74 -17.58 -8.85 12.14
CA SER A 74 -16.62 -9.96 12.08
C SER A 74 -15.75 -9.88 10.82
N TYR A 75 -16.34 -9.53 9.67
CA TYR A 75 -15.59 -9.31 8.43
C TYR A 75 -14.63 -8.12 8.52
N TYR A 76 -15.06 -7.00 9.11
CA TYR A 76 -14.19 -5.85 9.39
C TYR A 76 -13.02 -6.24 10.29
N THR A 77 -13.25 -7.08 11.31
CA THR A 77 -12.20 -7.49 12.26
C THR A 77 -11.14 -8.34 11.56
N ILE A 78 -11.54 -9.33 10.75
CA ILE A 78 -10.62 -10.19 10.01
C ILE A 78 -9.82 -9.38 8.98
N ALA A 79 -10.50 -8.51 8.22
CA ALA A 79 -9.86 -7.62 7.27
C ALA A 79 -8.90 -6.63 7.97
N GLY A 80 -9.22 -6.19 9.19
CA GLY A 80 -8.34 -5.37 10.03
C GLY A 80 -7.05 -6.08 10.42
N ILE A 81 -7.12 -7.35 10.85
CA ILE A 81 -5.93 -8.16 11.19
C ILE A 81 -5.02 -8.34 9.98
N ILE A 82 -5.60 -8.65 8.81
CA ILE A 82 -4.85 -8.80 7.56
C ILE A 82 -4.22 -7.46 7.15
N SER A 83 -4.95 -6.35 7.31
CA SER A 83 -4.43 -5.00 7.04
C SER A 83 -3.24 -4.67 7.91
N PHE A 84 -3.31 -5.03 9.20
CA PHE A 84 -2.24 -4.76 10.14
C PHE A 84 -0.95 -5.52 9.77
N ILE A 85 -1.07 -6.79 9.42
CA ILE A 85 0.05 -7.61 8.96
C ILE A 85 0.64 -7.07 7.65
N ALA A 86 -0.21 -6.67 6.71
CA ALA A 86 0.22 -6.04 5.46
C ALA A 86 0.97 -4.73 5.70
N GLY A 87 0.49 -3.91 6.65
CA GLY A 87 1.11 -2.66 7.05
C GLY A 87 2.50 -2.87 7.66
N ILE A 88 2.66 -3.87 8.52
CA ILE A 88 3.97 -4.25 9.07
C ILE A 88 4.92 -4.68 7.94
N CYS A 89 4.45 -5.54 7.02
CA CYS A 89 5.25 -5.99 5.88
C CYS A 89 5.70 -4.81 5.00
N PHE A 90 4.80 -3.87 4.72
CA PHE A 90 5.09 -2.64 3.99
C PHE A 90 6.14 -1.78 4.71
N ALA A 91 5.98 -1.57 6.02
CA ALA A 91 6.89 -0.78 6.83
C ALA A 91 8.31 -1.38 6.85
N ILE A 92 8.43 -2.71 6.98
CA ILE A 92 9.72 -3.42 6.94
C ILE A 92 10.37 -3.26 5.57
N GLY A 93 9.61 -3.46 4.48
CA GLY A 93 10.11 -3.26 3.12
C GLY A 93 10.60 -1.82 2.88
N LEU A 94 9.86 -0.83 3.38
CA LEU A 94 10.21 0.59 3.26
C LEU A 94 11.45 0.95 4.09
N PHE A 95 11.57 0.39 5.30
CA PHE A 95 12.74 0.58 6.14
C PHE A 95 14.00 0.02 5.49
N MET A 96 13.91 -1.19 4.94
CA MET A 96 15.02 -1.87 4.27
C MET A 96 15.45 -1.11 3.01
N LEU A 97 14.48 -0.59 2.25
CA LEU A 97 14.71 0.31 1.11
C LEU A 97 15.49 1.57 1.51
N ILE A 98 15.04 2.28 2.55
CA ILE A 98 15.70 3.50 3.03
C ILE A 98 17.13 3.17 3.47
N ASN A 99 17.32 2.11 4.25
CA ASN A 99 18.63 1.69 4.73
C ASN A 99 19.57 1.38 3.55
N THR A 100 19.13 0.58 2.57
CA THR A 100 19.89 0.27 1.37
C THR A 100 20.22 1.52 0.56
N THR A 101 19.28 2.46 0.42
CA THR A 101 19.49 3.71 -0.35
C THR A 101 20.49 4.65 0.33
N VAL A 102 20.39 4.78 1.66
CA VAL A 102 21.31 5.58 2.47
C VAL A 102 22.71 4.97 2.48
N ASN A 103 22.82 3.65 2.63
CA ASN A 103 24.12 2.98 2.66
C ASN A 103 24.79 2.90 1.27
N THR A 104 24.01 2.74 0.20
CA THR A 104 24.51 2.75 -1.18
C THR A 104 25.06 4.12 -1.57
N ASN A 105 24.40 5.22 -1.14
CA ASN A 105 24.91 6.57 -1.36
C ASN A 105 26.24 6.84 -0.63
N LYS A 106 26.48 6.23 0.54
CA LYS A 106 27.78 6.31 1.23
C LYS A 106 28.90 5.62 0.45
N GLY A 107 28.60 4.54 -0.28
CA GLY A 107 29.58 3.85 -1.15
C GLY A 107 29.90 4.60 -2.44
N LEU A 108 28.92 5.30 -3.02
CA LEU A 108 29.08 6.07 -4.27
C LEU A 108 29.96 7.32 -4.09
N SER A 109 30.00 7.89 -2.88
CA SER A 109 30.95 8.96 -2.53
C SER A 109 32.42 8.52 -2.61
N ASN A 110 32.71 7.22 -2.50
CA ASN A 110 34.08 6.70 -2.53
C ASN A 110 34.52 6.27 -3.94
N GLN A 111 33.67 6.39 -4.95
CA GLN A 111 33.97 5.99 -6.34
C GLN A 111 34.24 7.16 -7.29
N PHE A 112 34.31 8.40 -6.81
CA PHE A 112 34.91 9.45 -7.62
C PHE A 112 36.40 9.16 -7.76
N PRO A 113 36.93 8.92 -8.98
CA PRO A 113 38.36 8.76 -9.15
C PRO A 113 39.00 10.06 -8.67
N GLN A 114 39.85 9.95 -7.64
CA GLN A 114 40.75 11.03 -7.30
C GLN A 114 41.71 11.18 -8.48
N ASN A 115 41.33 12.03 -9.43
CA ASN A 115 42.23 12.56 -10.45
C ASN A 115 43.29 13.40 -9.71
N PHE A 116 44.32 12.73 -9.20
CA PHE A 116 45.56 13.38 -8.81
C PHE A 116 46.52 13.31 -10.00
N LYS A 117 46.57 14.45 -10.68
CA LYS A 117 47.68 15.13 -11.36
C LYS A 117 48.98 14.35 -11.58
#